data_AF-A0A167UYW2-F1
#
_entry.id   AF-A0A167UYW2-F1
#
_cell.length_a   1.000
_cell.length_b   1.000
_cell.length_c   1.000
_cell.angle_alpha   90.00
_cell.angle_beta   90.00
_cell.angle_gamma   90.00
#
_symmetry.space_group_name_H-M   'P 1'
#
loop_
_entity.id
_entity.type
_entity.pdbx_description
1 polymer ?
#
loop_
_entity_poly.entity_id
_entity_poly.type
_entity_poly.pdbx_seq_one_letter_code
_entity_poly.pdbx_strand_id
1 'polypeptide(L)'
;MDEVRDKGPAPFHINETYEDEEEYGSGDAIFATQQKRPATEEERREESEESPDPKRRRYYQIAGNEDIYETECSIERYVKRALRWHYFFIFSNDKIRSFLQRTLPELKENYARCDKYEGVMRGVTREWKHETLKRMKKFVGNTMREQKAKPGIGLACIDGHGHLCEYFSSTFSDDVFYSVFYWLREIIDLERSSELGRWYARAIFSNLAAKCKVYISKVEAGDDSAASLWNDILLSWAAQGTNEKLAGIGKEHFKERVEKVKKGKSKNTKEQEKQKKQKLQREFLALDRPMQ
;
A
#
# COMPACT_ATOMS: atom_id res chain seq x y z
N MET A 1 36.14 35.89 -46.23
CA MET A 1 37.27 35.60 -45.33
C MET A 1 37.13 36.58 -44.17
N ASP A 2 36.81 36.21 -42.92
CA ASP A 2 36.77 34.89 -42.30
C ASP A 2 35.74 34.78 -41.16
N GLU A 3 35.19 33.58 -41.09
CA GLU A 3 34.47 32.80 -40.07
C GLU A 3 33.94 33.45 -38.77
N VAL A 4 32.60 33.50 -38.68
CA VAL A 4 31.86 33.48 -37.41
C VAL A 4 31.66 32.02 -37.00
N ARG A 5 32.35 31.57 -35.96
CA ARG A 5 32.22 30.21 -35.39
C ARG A 5 30.99 30.11 -34.50
N ASP A 6 30.02 29.36 -34.98
CA ASP A 6 28.86 28.88 -34.25
C ASP A 6 29.28 27.90 -33.14
N LYS A 7 28.92 28.18 -31.88
CA LYS A 7 29.15 27.29 -30.74
C LYS A 7 27.81 26.64 -30.38
N GLY A 8 27.57 25.45 -30.91
CA GLY A 8 26.45 24.61 -30.48
C GLY A 8 26.55 24.22 -29.00
N PRO A 9 25.41 23.97 -28.32
CA PRO A 9 25.41 23.59 -26.92
C PRO A 9 25.89 22.14 -26.72
N ALA A 10 26.64 21.92 -25.64
CA ALA A 10 27.24 20.65 -25.27
C ALA A 10 26.17 19.58 -24.89
N PRO A 11 26.44 18.29 -25.15
CA PRO A 11 25.57 17.21 -24.73
C PRO A 11 25.71 16.94 -23.23
N PHE A 12 24.59 17.02 -22.50
CA PHE A 12 24.51 16.56 -21.12
C PHE A 12 24.48 15.03 -21.08
N HIS A 13 25.57 14.42 -20.62
CA HIS A 13 25.57 13.07 -20.08
C HIS A 13 25.22 13.14 -18.60
N ILE A 14 24.11 12.51 -18.21
CA ILE A 14 23.79 12.22 -16.80
C ILE A 14 23.74 10.70 -16.68
N ASN A 15 24.83 10.14 -16.19
CA ASN A 15 24.86 8.83 -15.53
C ASN A 15 25.24 9.12 -14.09
N GLU A 16 24.36 8.81 -13.14
CA GLU A 16 24.73 8.35 -11.80
C GLU A 16 23.46 7.89 -11.06
N THR A 17 23.35 6.57 -10.92
CA THR A 17 22.49 5.88 -9.97
C THR A 17 23.11 6.02 -8.58
N TYR A 18 22.55 6.88 -7.74
CA TYR A 18 22.79 6.89 -6.30
C TYR A 18 21.80 5.94 -5.63
N GLU A 19 22.32 4.85 -5.06
CA GLU A 19 21.62 4.02 -4.08
C GLU A 19 21.87 4.65 -2.71
N ASP A 20 20.92 5.45 -2.20
CA ASP A 20 20.96 5.99 -0.84
C ASP A 20 20.36 4.96 0.14
N GLU A 21 21.21 4.50 1.07
CA GLU A 21 20.81 3.80 2.28
C GLU A 21 20.17 4.79 3.27
N GLU A 22 18.84 4.89 3.28
CA GLU A 22 18.11 5.69 4.27
C GLU A 22 18.07 4.99 5.64
N GLU A 23 18.94 5.44 6.56
CA GLU A 23 18.87 5.19 8.00
C GLU A 23 17.68 5.95 8.62
N TYR A 24 16.57 5.24 8.85
CA TYR A 24 15.34 5.84 9.38
C TYR A 24 15.31 5.76 10.91
N GLY A 25 15.37 6.92 11.57
CA GLY A 25 15.34 7.07 13.03
C GLY A 25 14.03 6.56 13.67
N SER A 26 14.17 5.82 14.77
CA SER A 26 13.07 5.29 15.59
C SER A 26 12.29 6.41 16.29
N GLY A 27 10.99 6.51 15.99
CA GLY A 27 10.02 7.37 16.66
C GLY A 27 9.18 6.63 17.73
N ASP A 28 9.83 5.88 18.62
CA ASP A 28 9.19 4.93 19.55
C ASP A 28 8.31 5.55 20.68
N ALA A 29 8.28 6.87 20.87
CA ALA A 29 7.77 7.44 22.14
C ALA A 29 6.27 7.82 22.20
N ILE A 30 5.50 7.82 21.09
CA ILE A 30 4.21 8.56 21.06
C ILE A 30 2.94 7.67 21.06
N PHE A 31 3.06 6.34 20.99
CA PHE A 31 1.91 5.49 20.61
C PHE A 31 1.17 4.73 21.72
N ALA A 32 1.38 5.06 23.00
CA ALA A 32 0.66 4.42 24.10
C ALA A 32 -0.76 4.99 24.38
N THR A 33 -1.17 6.09 23.75
CA THR A 33 -2.29 6.91 24.27
C THR A 33 -3.62 6.83 23.50
N GLN A 34 -3.71 6.18 22.34
CA GLN A 34 -4.94 6.24 21.52
C GLN A 34 -6.00 5.14 21.77
N GLN A 35 -5.96 4.44 22.92
CA GLN A 35 -7.01 3.48 23.30
C GLN A 35 -7.60 3.63 24.70
N LYS A 36 -7.35 4.74 25.42
CA LYS A 36 -8.06 5.00 26.68
C LYS A 36 -9.14 6.06 26.49
N ARG A 37 -10.41 5.61 26.45
CA ARG A 37 -11.55 6.46 26.80
C ARG A 37 -11.39 6.88 28.28
N PRO A 38 -11.65 8.14 28.66
CA PRO A 38 -11.83 8.47 30.07
C PRO A 38 -13.12 7.80 30.55
N ALA A 39 -12.99 6.85 31.48
CA ALA A 39 -14.11 6.30 32.20
C ALA A 39 -14.58 7.36 33.22
N THR A 40 -15.86 7.70 33.19
CA THR A 40 -16.55 8.44 34.24
C THR A 40 -16.53 7.65 35.55
N GLU A 41 -16.31 8.36 36.65
CA GLU A 41 -15.82 7.85 37.93
C GLU A 41 -16.90 7.22 38.85
N GLU A 42 -18.03 6.74 38.32
CA GLU A 42 -19.21 6.41 39.16
C GLU A 42 -19.69 4.96 39.21
N GLU A 43 -18.99 3.98 38.61
CA GLU A 43 -19.34 2.56 38.76
C GLU A 43 -18.16 1.73 39.29
N ARG A 44 -17.87 1.92 40.59
CA ARG A 44 -17.20 0.90 41.42
C ARG A 44 -18.26 0.05 42.10
N ARG A 45 -18.64 -1.07 41.47
CA ARG A 45 -19.14 -2.27 42.18
C ARG A 45 -19.05 -3.48 41.26
N GLU A 46 -18.25 -4.43 41.71
CA GLU A 46 -18.40 -5.89 41.53
C GLU A 46 -18.94 -6.39 40.19
N GLU A 47 -18.04 -6.92 39.35
CA GLU A 47 -18.27 -8.19 38.67
C GLU A 47 -16.93 -8.78 38.22
N SER A 48 -16.48 -9.77 38.99
CA SER A 48 -15.47 -10.74 38.58
C SER A 48 -16.15 -11.77 37.68
N GLU A 49 -16.00 -11.62 36.37
CA GLU A 49 -16.33 -12.70 35.43
C GLU A 49 -15.21 -12.91 34.41
N GLU A 50 -14.84 -14.19 34.31
CA GLU A 50 -13.93 -14.84 33.39
C GLU A 50 -13.76 -14.13 32.03
N SER A 51 -12.50 -13.82 31.72
CA SER A 51 -12.12 -13.45 30.36
C SER A 51 -12.47 -14.61 29.40
N PRO A 52 -13.24 -14.36 28.33
CA PRO A 52 -13.55 -15.39 27.36
C PRO A 52 -12.26 -15.78 26.63
N ASP A 53 -11.89 -17.04 26.80
CA ASP A 53 -10.80 -17.73 26.10
C ASP A 53 -10.78 -17.32 24.62
N PRO A 54 -9.67 -16.79 24.08
CA PRO A 54 -9.63 -16.29 22.71
C PRO A 54 -9.91 -17.44 21.76
N LYS A 55 -11.14 -17.47 21.22
CA LYS A 55 -11.63 -18.45 20.24
C LYS A 55 -10.48 -18.82 19.29
N ARG A 56 -9.88 -19.99 19.52
CA ARG A 56 -8.86 -20.57 18.65
C ARG A 56 -9.41 -20.51 17.24
N ARG A 57 -8.84 -19.63 16.41
CA ARG A 57 -9.24 -19.49 15.01
C ARG A 57 -9.03 -20.86 14.39
N ARG A 58 -10.13 -21.53 14.04
CA ARG A 58 -10.08 -22.72 13.20
C ARG A 58 -9.58 -22.25 11.84
N TYR A 59 -8.26 -22.32 11.63
CA TYR A 59 -7.75 -22.45 10.29
C TYR A 59 -8.54 -23.60 9.66
N TYR A 60 -9.12 -23.37 8.50
CA TYR A 60 -9.73 -24.43 7.73
C TYR A 60 -8.61 -25.40 7.36
N GLN A 61 -8.35 -26.38 8.23
CA GLN A 61 -7.66 -27.60 7.85
C GLN A 61 -8.55 -28.21 6.78
N ILE A 62 -8.20 -27.98 5.52
CA ILE A 62 -8.78 -28.69 4.40
C ILE A 62 -8.39 -30.14 4.63
N ALA A 63 -9.34 -30.92 5.15
CA ALA A 63 -9.13 -32.32 5.46
C ALA A 63 -8.70 -33.05 4.19
N GLY A 64 -7.48 -33.60 4.20
CA GLY A 64 -7.03 -34.58 3.22
C GLY A 64 -6.09 -34.13 2.10
N ASN A 65 -5.29 -33.07 2.25
CA ASN A 65 -4.17 -32.81 1.33
C ASN A 65 -2.88 -32.47 2.09
N GLU A 66 -1.88 -33.35 1.98
CA GLU A 66 -0.51 -33.24 2.52
C GLU A 66 0.34 -32.18 1.81
N ASP A 67 -0.23 -31.04 1.41
CA ASP A 67 0.53 -30.00 0.73
C ASP A 67 0.83 -28.85 1.69
N ILE A 68 1.93 -29.02 2.44
CA ILE A 68 2.53 -27.97 3.30
C ILE A 68 2.65 -26.66 2.52
N TYR A 69 2.94 -26.73 1.22
CA TYR A 69 3.02 -25.57 0.35
C TYR A 69 1.66 -24.91 0.11
N GLU A 70 0.58 -25.66 -0.17
CA GLU A 70 -0.77 -25.07 -0.30
C GLU A 70 -1.21 -24.38 1.00
N THR A 71 -0.85 -24.95 2.15
CA THR A 71 -1.12 -24.39 3.48
C THR A 71 -0.38 -23.06 3.68
N GLU A 72 0.94 -23.02 3.45
CA GLU A 72 1.72 -21.77 3.54
C GLU A 72 1.21 -20.70 2.57
N CYS A 73 0.88 -21.07 1.32
CA CYS A 73 0.30 -20.14 0.36
C CYS A 73 -1.08 -19.61 0.77
N SER A 74 -1.86 -20.37 1.55
CA SER A 74 -3.15 -19.92 2.10
C SER A 74 -2.93 -18.92 3.25
N ILE A 75 -1.96 -19.18 4.12
CA ILE A 75 -1.56 -18.31 5.22
C ILE A 75 -1.04 -16.99 4.66
N GLU A 76 -0.14 -17.04 3.68
CA GLU A 76 0.41 -15.85 3.04
C GLU A 76 -0.68 -14.97 2.41
N ARG A 77 -1.65 -15.57 1.72
CA ARG A 77 -2.80 -14.84 1.14
C ARG A 77 -3.64 -14.17 2.23
N TYR A 78 -3.92 -14.89 3.33
CA TYR A 78 -4.64 -14.34 4.46
C TYR A 78 -3.89 -13.16 5.11
N VAL A 79 -2.59 -13.31 5.36
CA VAL A 79 -1.74 -12.26 5.94
C VAL A 79 -1.68 -11.05 5.01
N LYS A 80 -1.45 -11.23 3.71
CA LYS A 80 -1.45 -10.14 2.73
C LYS A 80 -2.77 -9.40 2.70
N ARG A 81 -3.90 -10.12 2.77
CA ARG A 81 -5.23 -9.50 2.84
C ARG A 81 -5.41 -8.67 4.11
N ALA A 82 -5.01 -9.20 5.26
CA ALA A 82 -5.05 -8.47 6.53
C ALA A 82 -4.08 -7.27 6.54
N LEU A 83 -2.92 -7.41 5.90
CA LEU A 83 -1.91 -6.36 5.77
C LEU A 83 -2.43 -5.18 4.97
N ARG A 84 -3.22 -5.41 3.91
CA ARG A 84 -3.86 -4.32 3.15
C ARG A 84 -4.73 -3.46 4.07
N TRP A 85 -5.58 -4.08 4.88
CA TRP A 85 -6.39 -3.34 5.86
C TRP A 85 -5.53 -2.58 6.86
N HIS A 86 -4.52 -3.24 7.43
CA HIS A 86 -3.62 -2.62 8.39
C HIS A 86 -2.89 -1.41 7.81
N TYR A 87 -2.32 -1.59 6.62
CA TYR A 87 -1.54 -0.56 5.94
C TYR A 87 -2.41 0.61 5.48
N PHE A 88 -3.65 0.36 5.07
CA PHE A 88 -4.59 1.40 4.66
C PHE A 88 -4.92 2.43 5.75
N PHE A 89 -4.78 2.07 7.02
CA PHE A 89 -5.05 3.00 8.13
C PHE A 89 -3.79 3.56 8.77
N ILE A 90 -2.61 2.98 8.50
CA ILE A 90 -1.36 3.35 9.17
C ILE A 90 -0.38 4.02 8.22
N PHE A 91 -0.37 3.63 6.94
CA PHE A 91 0.54 4.13 5.91
C PHE A 91 2.04 4.06 6.26
N SER A 92 2.41 3.25 7.24
CA SER A 92 3.78 3.05 7.73
C SER A 92 4.11 1.56 7.85
N ASN A 93 5.41 1.26 7.76
CA ASN A 93 5.98 -0.08 7.91
C ASN A 93 6.43 -0.40 9.34
N ASP A 94 6.41 0.58 10.26
CA ASP A 94 7.05 0.45 11.58
C ASP A 94 6.40 -0.64 12.44
N LYS A 95 5.11 -0.90 12.22
CA LYS A 95 4.30 -1.82 13.05
C LYS A 95 4.06 -3.19 12.41
N ILE A 96 4.80 -3.55 11.35
CA ILE A 96 4.59 -4.81 10.62
C ILE A 96 4.85 -6.03 11.53
N ARG A 97 5.90 -6.02 12.36
CA ARG A 97 6.17 -7.13 13.30
C ARG A 97 5.03 -7.34 14.29
N SER A 98 4.58 -6.27 14.94
CA SER A 98 3.46 -6.32 15.89
C SER A 98 2.16 -6.76 15.19
N PHE A 99 1.94 -6.31 13.95
CA PHE A 99 0.84 -6.78 13.11
C PHE A 99 0.92 -8.29 12.84
N LEU A 100 2.10 -8.80 12.48
CA LEU A 100 2.31 -10.22 12.20
C LEU A 100 2.05 -11.07 13.45
N GLN A 101 2.62 -10.71 14.59
CA GLN A 101 2.43 -11.43 15.85
C GLN A 101 0.98 -11.39 16.35
N ARG A 102 0.23 -10.34 16.03
CA ARG A 102 -1.21 -10.25 16.32
C ARG A 102 -2.05 -11.09 15.35
N THR A 103 -1.64 -11.16 14.09
CA THR A 103 -2.36 -11.86 13.02
C THR A 103 -2.11 -13.37 13.06
N LEU A 104 -0.88 -13.76 13.36
CA LEU A 104 -0.37 -15.13 13.51
C LEU A 104 0.39 -15.25 14.84
N PRO A 105 -0.31 -15.51 15.96
CA PRO A 105 0.31 -15.61 17.28
C PRO A 105 1.43 -16.64 17.38
N GLU A 106 1.37 -17.70 16.56
CA GLU A 106 2.39 -18.74 16.43
C GLU A 106 3.78 -18.20 16.05
N LEU A 107 3.84 -17.00 15.43
CA LEU A 107 5.11 -16.36 15.07
C LEU A 107 5.83 -15.73 16.27
N LYS A 108 5.18 -15.58 17.43
CA LYS A 108 5.81 -15.01 18.63
C LYS A 108 7.00 -15.83 19.13
N GLU A 109 6.90 -17.16 19.01
CA GLU A 109 7.91 -18.10 19.48
C GLU A 109 8.91 -18.48 18.37
N ASN A 110 8.56 -18.24 17.10
CA ASN A 110 9.39 -18.56 15.94
C ASN A 110 9.93 -17.30 15.27
N TYR A 111 10.99 -16.74 15.84
CA TYR A 111 11.62 -15.50 15.36
C TYR A 111 12.08 -15.59 13.90
N ALA A 112 12.73 -16.68 13.49
CA ALA A 112 13.21 -16.84 12.11
C ALA A 112 12.05 -16.80 11.09
N ARG A 113 10.92 -17.46 11.39
CA ARG A 113 9.72 -17.38 10.54
C ARG A 113 9.11 -15.98 10.57
N CYS A 114 9.06 -15.34 11.74
CA CYS A 114 8.58 -13.97 11.87
C CYS A 114 9.39 -12.98 11.03
N ASP A 115 10.73 -13.05 11.08
CA ASP A 115 11.65 -12.19 10.33
C ASP A 115 11.46 -12.36 8.82
N LYS A 116 11.32 -13.62 8.36
CA LYS A 116 11.01 -13.92 6.95
C LYS A 116 9.70 -13.27 6.51
N TYR A 117 8.63 -13.44 7.29
CA TYR A 117 7.33 -12.82 6.99
C TYR A 117 7.42 -11.30 7.02
N GLU A 118 8.14 -10.72 7.98
CA GLU A 118 8.33 -9.27 8.07
C GLU A 118 9.04 -8.70 6.85
N GLY A 119 10.13 -9.32 6.40
CA GLY A 119 10.84 -8.91 5.19
C GLY A 119 9.94 -8.94 3.95
N VAL A 120 9.19 -10.02 3.77
CA VAL A 120 8.23 -10.13 2.65
C VAL A 120 7.14 -9.06 2.74
N MET A 121 6.53 -8.87 3.91
CA MET A 121 5.45 -7.90 4.09
C MET A 121 5.93 -6.45 3.92
N ARG A 122 7.13 -6.12 4.40
CA ARG A 122 7.77 -4.80 4.16
C ARG A 122 8.04 -4.56 2.68
N GLY A 123 8.50 -5.58 1.94
CA GLY A 123 8.67 -5.50 0.49
C GLY A 123 7.35 -5.18 -0.22
N VAL A 124 6.28 -5.89 0.15
CA VAL A 124 4.94 -5.70 -0.41
C VAL A 124 4.39 -4.30 -0.15
N THR A 125 4.50 -3.77 1.08
CA THR A 125 3.99 -2.42 1.38
C THR A 125 4.83 -1.32 0.73
N ARG A 126 6.16 -1.50 0.60
CA ARG A 126 7.03 -0.61 -0.19
C ARG A 126 6.60 -0.54 -1.65
N GLU A 127 6.31 -1.70 -2.26
CA GLU A 127 5.78 -1.78 -3.62
C GLU A 127 4.44 -1.05 -3.75
N TRP A 128 3.51 -1.24 -2.80
CA TRP A 128 2.24 -0.52 -2.78
C TRP A 128 2.43 0.99 -2.71
N LYS A 129 3.28 1.49 -1.81
CA LYS A 129 3.59 2.93 -1.70
C LYS A 129 4.18 3.44 -3.01
N HIS A 130 5.25 2.82 -3.50
CA HIS A 130 5.95 3.24 -4.71
C HIS A 130 4.99 3.32 -5.92
N GLU A 131 4.26 2.25 -6.17
CA GLU A 131 3.37 2.15 -7.33
C GLU A 131 2.15 3.08 -7.17
N THR A 132 1.63 3.30 -5.95
CA THR A 132 0.55 4.28 -5.71
C THR A 132 1.02 5.71 -6.02
N LEU A 133 2.20 6.11 -5.53
CA LEU A 133 2.75 7.44 -5.77
C LEU A 133 3.05 7.68 -7.26
N LYS A 134 3.61 6.67 -7.94
CA LYS A 134 3.83 6.70 -9.39
C LYS A 134 2.52 6.86 -10.17
N ARG A 135 1.49 6.08 -9.83
CA ARG A 135 0.16 6.18 -10.44
C ARG A 135 -0.51 7.51 -10.17
N MET A 136 -0.36 8.05 -8.96
CA MET A 136 -0.88 9.38 -8.63
C MET A 136 -0.20 10.47 -9.45
N LYS A 137 1.14 10.47 -9.53
CA LYS A 137 1.90 11.41 -10.36
C LYS A 137 1.43 11.36 -11.82
N LYS A 138 1.23 10.15 -12.36
CA LYS A 138 0.70 9.96 -13.72
C LYS A 138 -0.73 10.49 -13.88
N PHE A 139 -1.63 10.18 -12.94
CA PHE A 139 -3.01 10.66 -12.94
C PHE A 139 -3.07 12.20 -12.95
N VAL A 140 -2.32 12.85 -12.05
CA VAL A 140 -2.28 14.31 -11.96
C VAL A 140 -1.68 14.92 -13.23
N GLY A 141 -0.56 14.38 -13.73
CA GLY A 141 0.04 14.86 -14.98
C GLY A 141 -0.89 14.73 -16.20
N ASN A 142 -1.65 13.64 -16.30
CA ASN A 142 -2.69 13.49 -17.33
C ASN A 142 -3.80 14.54 -17.16
N THR A 143 -4.30 14.72 -15.93
CA THR A 143 -5.35 15.69 -15.62
C THR A 143 -4.91 17.12 -15.97
N MET A 144 -3.66 17.48 -15.66
CA MET A 144 -3.09 18.78 -16.01
C MET A 144 -3.01 18.97 -17.54
N ARG A 145 -2.60 17.95 -18.30
CA ARG A 145 -2.53 18.00 -19.76
C ARG A 145 -3.92 18.11 -20.41
N GLU A 146 -4.90 17.35 -19.91
CA GLU A 146 -6.27 17.41 -20.40
C GLU A 146 -6.93 18.77 -20.14
N GLN A 147 -6.63 19.39 -19.00
CA GLN A 147 -7.12 20.73 -18.66
C GLN A 147 -6.46 21.83 -19.50
N LYS A 148 -5.17 21.70 -19.85
CA LYS A 148 -4.51 22.61 -20.80
C LYS A 148 -5.21 22.62 -22.17
N ALA A 149 -5.90 21.54 -22.54
CA ALA A 149 -6.63 21.41 -23.80
C ALA A 149 -8.10 21.89 -23.77
N LYS A 150 -8.65 22.23 -22.59
CA LYS A 150 -10.05 22.67 -22.43
C LYS A 150 -10.12 24.17 -22.07
N PRO A 151 -10.96 24.99 -22.72
CA PRO A 151 -11.12 26.40 -22.36
C PRO A 151 -11.81 26.55 -20.99
N GLY A 152 -11.19 27.27 -20.04
CA GLY A 152 -11.71 27.53 -18.70
C GLY A 152 -10.63 27.97 -17.70
N ILE A 153 -11.02 28.21 -16.43
CA ILE A 153 -10.07 28.39 -15.31
C ILE A 153 -9.43 27.02 -15.04
N GLY A 154 -8.36 26.73 -15.76
CA GLY A 154 -7.70 25.43 -15.73
C GLY A 154 -7.02 25.17 -14.39
N LEU A 155 -6.82 23.87 -14.09
CA LEU A 155 -6.02 23.38 -12.95
C LEU A 155 -4.63 24.03 -12.84
N ALA A 156 -4.10 24.55 -13.95
CA ALA A 156 -2.85 25.30 -14.00
C ALA A 156 -2.84 26.56 -13.12
N CYS A 157 -3.98 27.26 -13.00
CA CYS A 157 -4.09 28.53 -12.27
C CYS A 157 -4.44 28.35 -10.79
N ILE A 158 -4.66 27.10 -10.32
CA ILE A 158 -5.02 26.82 -8.93
C ILE A 158 -3.76 26.51 -8.14
N ASP A 159 -3.33 27.45 -7.28
CA ASP A 159 -2.12 27.27 -6.46
C ASP A 159 -2.42 27.06 -4.96
N GLY A 160 -3.64 27.37 -4.52
CA GLY A 160 -4.08 27.12 -3.14
C GLY A 160 -4.30 25.63 -2.86
N HIS A 161 -3.63 25.09 -1.84
CA HIS A 161 -3.77 23.67 -1.46
C HIS A 161 -5.22 23.27 -1.19
N GLY A 162 -6.01 24.12 -0.52
CA GLY A 162 -7.44 23.87 -0.28
C GLY A 162 -8.24 23.73 -1.57
N HIS A 163 -8.08 24.66 -2.51
CA HIS A 163 -8.75 24.62 -3.81
C HIS A 163 -8.30 23.43 -4.68
N LEU A 164 -7.03 23.04 -4.60
CA LEU A 164 -6.55 21.82 -5.25
C LEU A 164 -7.24 20.58 -4.67
N CYS A 165 -7.35 20.49 -3.35
CA CYS A 165 -8.05 19.41 -2.68
C CYS A 165 -9.54 19.37 -3.08
N GLU A 166 -10.22 20.51 -3.14
CA GLU A 166 -11.61 20.60 -3.62
C GLU A 166 -11.74 20.13 -5.08
N TYR A 167 -10.84 20.57 -5.95
CA TYR A 167 -10.82 20.15 -7.35
C TYR A 167 -10.65 18.62 -7.47
N PHE A 168 -9.62 18.04 -6.83
CA PHE A 168 -9.39 16.60 -6.89
C PHE A 168 -10.46 15.78 -6.16
N SER A 169 -11.11 16.38 -5.15
CA SER A 169 -12.28 15.80 -4.50
C SER A 169 -13.47 15.70 -5.48
N SER A 170 -13.67 16.69 -6.36
CA SER A 170 -14.74 16.67 -7.36
C SER A 170 -14.49 15.72 -8.54
N THR A 171 -13.23 15.38 -8.83
CA THR A 171 -12.86 14.38 -9.85
C THR A 171 -12.79 12.95 -9.30
N PHE A 172 -13.05 12.78 -8.00
CA PHE A 172 -13.01 11.49 -7.35
C PHE A 172 -14.12 10.56 -7.86
N SER A 173 -13.73 9.36 -8.28
CA SER A 173 -14.62 8.23 -8.54
C SER A 173 -13.95 6.95 -8.07
N ASP A 174 -14.74 5.90 -7.87
CA ASP A 174 -14.24 4.60 -7.43
C ASP A 174 -13.20 4.04 -8.41
N ASP A 175 -13.44 4.15 -9.71
CA ASP A 175 -12.51 3.70 -10.75
C ASP A 175 -11.19 4.47 -10.71
N VAL A 176 -11.25 5.79 -10.54
CA VAL A 176 -10.05 6.63 -10.39
C VAL A 176 -9.31 6.26 -9.11
N PHE A 177 -10.03 6.06 -8.00
CA PHE A 177 -9.44 5.65 -6.74
C PHE A 177 -8.70 4.32 -6.86
N TYR A 178 -9.32 3.29 -7.44
CA TYR A 178 -8.68 2.00 -7.67
C TYR A 178 -7.62 2.01 -8.77
N SER A 179 -7.64 3.00 -9.67
CA SER A 179 -6.55 3.17 -10.64
C SER A 179 -5.24 3.56 -9.93
N VAL A 180 -5.34 4.32 -8.84
CA VAL A 180 -4.22 4.82 -8.02
C VAL A 180 -3.93 3.88 -6.86
N PHE A 181 -4.90 3.65 -5.97
CA PHE A 181 -4.81 2.72 -4.83
C PHE A 181 -5.19 1.29 -5.24
N TYR A 182 -4.52 0.77 -6.27
CA TYR A 182 -4.85 -0.49 -6.95
C TYR A 182 -4.95 -1.70 -6.01
N TRP A 183 -4.10 -1.73 -4.99
CA TRP A 183 -3.99 -2.83 -4.04
C TRP A 183 -5.21 -2.94 -3.11
N LEU A 184 -6.05 -1.91 -3.02
CA LEU A 184 -7.31 -1.93 -2.26
C LEU A 184 -8.48 -2.55 -3.02
N ARG A 185 -8.37 -2.65 -4.35
CA ARG A 185 -9.46 -3.14 -5.22
C ARG A 185 -9.95 -4.53 -4.83
N GLU A 186 -9.07 -5.38 -4.29
CA GLU A 186 -9.39 -6.75 -3.91
C GLU A 186 -10.07 -6.88 -2.53
N ILE A 187 -9.99 -5.83 -1.71
CA ILE A 187 -10.43 -5.89 -0.30
C ILE A 187 -11.56 -4.92 0.05
N ILE A 188 -11.65 -3.77 -0.61
CA ILE A 188 -12.66 -2.74 -0.33
C ILE A 188 -13.64 -2.66 -1.50
N ASP A 189 -14.93 -2.59 -1.18
CA ASP A 189 -16.03 -2.24 -2.09
C ASP A 189 -16.49 -0.81 -1.77
N LEU A 190 -15.89 0.16 -2.45
CA LEU A 190 -16.00 1.57 -2.07
C LEU A 190 -17.43 2.10 -2.28
N GLU A 191 -18.06 1.74 -3.39
CA GLU A 191 -19.45 2.06 -3.73
C GLU A 191 -20.43 1.71 -2.60
N ARG A 192 -20.21 0.55 -1.96
CA ARG A 192 -21.05 0.00 -0.88
C ARG A 192 -20.56 0.34 0.52
N SER A 193 -19.47 1.09 0.64
CA SER A 193 -18.94 1.56 1.93
C SER A 193 -19.81 2.67 2.49
N SER A 194 -19.68 2.95 3.80
CA SER A 194 -20.42 4.04 4.42
C SER A 194 -20.02 5.39 3.82
N GLU A 195 -20.83 6.41 4.04
CA GLU A 195 -20.48 7.78 3.64
C GLU A 195 -19.15 8.22 4.27
N LEU A 196 -18.93 7.88 5.54
CA LEU A 196 -17.69 8.18 6.24
C LEU A 196 -16.47 7.46 5.63
N GLY A 197 -16.62 6.18 5.24
CA GLY A 197 -15.55 5.44 4.56
C GLY A 197 -15.23 6.01 3.17
N ARG A 198 -16.26 6.40 2.42
CA ARG A 198 -16.08 7.06 1.11
C ARG A 198 -15.44 8.44 1.24
N TRP A 199 -15.84 9.21 2.25
CA TRP A 199 -15.21 10.48 2.59
C TRP A 199 -13.72 10.31 2.91
N TYR A 200 -13.35 9.31 3.72
CA TYR A 200 -11.95 9.01 4.02
C TYR A 200 -11.15 8.73 2.76
N ALA A 201 -11.64 7.82 1.91
CA ALA A 201 -10.98 7.46 0.65
C ALA A 201 -10.82 8.68 -0.27
N ARG A 202 -11.82 9.55 -0.32
CA ARG A 202 -11.77 10.81 -1.08
C ARG A 202 -10.75 11.78 -0.50
N ALA A 203 -10.70 11.93 0.82
CA ALA A 203 -9.77 12.83 1.50
C ALA A 203 -8.31 12.40 1.31
N ILE A 204 -7.97 11.13 1.50
CA ILE A 204 -6.60 10.64 1.29
C ILE A 204 -6.15 10.81 -0.17
N PHE A 205 -7.08 10.60 -1.11
CA PHE A 205 -6.84 10.73 -2.54
C PHE A 205 -6.59 12.19 -2.93
N SER A 206 -7.49 13.10 -2.55
CA SER A 206 -7.42 14.50 -2.95
C SER A 206 -6.22 15.22 -2.35
N ASN A 207 -5.89 14.95 -1.09
CA ASN A 207 -4.69 15.53 -0.45
C ASN A 207 -3.40 15.08 -1.14
N LEU A 208 -3.30 13.80 -1.49
CA LEU A 208 -2.13 13.28 -2.18
C LEU A 208 -2.04 13.84 -3.61
N ALA A 209 -3.16 13.90 -4.33
CA ALA A 209 -3.22 14.48 -5.68
C ALA A 209 -2.83 15.97 -5.67
N ALA A 210 -3.31 16.74 -4.70
CA ALA A 210 -2.96 18.15 -4.54
C ALA A 210 -1.46 18.36 -4.34
N LYS A 211 -0.82 17.56 -3.47
CA LYS A 211 0.64 17.61 -3.28
C LYS A 211 1.40 17.21 -4.56
N CYS A 212 0.94 16.18 -5.25
CA CYS A 212 1.54 15.79 -6.54
C CYS A 212 1.41 16.89 -7.61
N LYS A 213 0.30 17.65 -7.65
CA LYS A 213 0.15 18.79 -8.57
C LYS A 213 1.20 19.85 -8.30
N VAL A 214 1.35 20.26 -7.04
CA VAL A 214 2.35 21.27 -6.63
C VAL A 214 3.75 20.84 -7.05
N TYR A 215 4.12 19.59 -6.75
CA TYR A 215 5.39 19.02 -7.18
C TYR A 215 5.56 19.04 -8.71
N ILE A 216 4.58 18.57 -9.48
CA ILE A 216 4.68 18.55 -10.95
C ILE A 216 4.79 19.96 -11.52
N SER A 217 4.01 20.92 -11.03
CA SER A 217 4.10 22.33 -11.46
C SER A 217 5.49 22.92 -11.23
N LYS A 218 6.14 22.57 -10.13
CA LYS A 218 7.51 23.02 -9.81
C LYS A 218 8.57 22.36 -10.69
N VAL A 219 8.43 21.06 -10.96
CA VAL A 219 9.27 20.35 -11.93
C VAL A 219 9.13 20.94 -13.33
N GLU A 220 7.89 21.19 -13.80
CA GLU A 220 7.64 21.81 -15.12
C GLU A 220 8.24 23.23 -15.22
N ALA A 221 8.36 23.95 -14.12
CA ALA A 221 8.97 25.28 -14.05
C ALA A 221 10.50 25.25 -13.94
N GLY A 222 11.13 24.08 -13.76
CA GLY A 222 12.58 23.97 -13.52
C GLY A 222 13.03 24.52 -12.16
N ASP A 223 12.16 24.46 -11.15
CA ASP A 223 12.47 24.94 -9.79
C ASP A 223 13.21 23.87 -8.98
N ASP A 224 14.40 24.21 -8.48
CA ASP A 224 15.27 23.32 -7.69
C ASP A 224 14.60 22.84 -6.39
N SER A 225 13.59 23.56 -5.88
CA SER A 225 12.80 23.12 -4.71
C SER A 225 11.89 21.93 -4.99
N ALA A 226 11.79 21.45 -6.23
CA ALA A 226 10.98 20.28 -6.55
C ALA A 226 11.45 19.00 -5.81
N ALA A 227 12.75 18.84 -5.56
CA ALA A 227 13.28 17.68 -4.86
C ALA A 227 12.77 17.60 -3.40
N SER A 228 12.77 18.71 -2.67
CA SER A 228 12.26 18.76 -1.29
C SER A 228 10.75 18.48 -1.23
N LEU A 229 9.98 18.93 -2.22
CA LEU A 229 8.54 18.63 -2.30
C LEU A 229 8.24 17.14 -2.47
N TRP A 230 9.13 16.37 -3.09
CA TRP A 230 8.95 14.92 -3.16
C TRP A 230 9.13 14.27 -1.78
N ASN A 231 10.13 14.74 -1.01
CA ASN A 231 10.30 14.30 0.38
C ASN A 231 9.09 14.67 1.23
N ASP A 232 8.50 15.85 1.03
CA ASP A 232 7.24 16.25 1.70
C ASP A 232 6.05 15.34 1.35
N ILE A 233 6.00 14.82 0.12
CA ILE A 233 5.00 13.82 -0.28
C ILE A 233 5.25 12.51 0.48
N LEU A 234 6.49 12.06 0.59
CA LEU A 234 6.86 10.84 1.31
C LEU A 234 6.55 10.94 2.81
N LEU A 235 6.85 12.08 3.44
CA LEU A 235 6.51 12.36 4.83
C LEU A 235 5.00 12.44 5.01
N SER A 236 4.31 13.13 4.11
CA SER A 236 2.84 13.22 4.14
C SER A 236 2.16 11.87 3.98
N TRP A 237 2.74 10.93 3.23
CA TRP A 237 2.23 9.56 3.11
C TRP A 237 2.24 8.87 4.47
N ALA A 238 3.38 8.88 5.16
CA ALA A 238 3.53 8.26 6.48
C ALA A 238 2.62 8.93 7.53
N ALA A 239 2.45 10.25 7.45
CA ALA A 239 1.62 11.03 8.38
C ALA A 239 0.10 10.82 8.19
N GLN A 240 -0.36 10.16 7.11
CA GLN A 240 -1.80 9.95 6.89
C GLN A 240 -2.43 9.10 8.00
N GLY A 241 -1.72 8.07 8.47
CA GLY A 241 -2.23 7.19 9.53
C GLY A 241 -2.28 7.83 10.92
N THR A 242 -1.61 8.97 11.11
CA THR A 242 -1.56 9.71 12.38
C THR A 242 -2.36 11.01 12.32
N ASN A 243 -3.04 11.29 11.21
CA ASN A 243 -3.79 12.53 11.05
C ASN A 243 -5.06 12.52 11.90
N GLU A 244 -5.15 13.41 12.88
CA GLU A 244 -6.29 13.53 13.79
C GLU A 244 -7.62 13.74 13.07
N LYS A 245 -7.62 14.44 11.91
CA LYS A 245 -8.83 14.65 11.12
C LYS A 245 -9.37 13.35 10.50
N LEU A 246 -8.50 12.36 10.34
CA LEU A 246 -8.84 11.05 9.79
C LEU A 246 -9.04 9.99 10.90
N ALA A 247 -8.91 10.39 12.17
CA ALA A 247 -9.06 9.49 13.31
C ALA A 247 -10.51 8.99 13.46
N GLY A 248 -10.68 7.85 14.14
CA GLY A 248 -11.99 7.24 14.39
C GLY A 248 -12.57 6.45 13.21
N ILE A 249 -11.84 6.37 12.09
CA ILE A 249 -12.26 5.62 10.91
C ILE A 249 -11.56 4.27 10.90
N GLY A 250 -12.30 3.21 11.23
CA GLY A 250 -11.87 1.83 11.15
C GLY A 250 -12.44 1.05 9.96
N LYS A 251 -12.19 -0.26 10.00
CA LYS A 251 -12.61 -1.23 8.97
C LYS A 251 -14.13 -1.30 8.82
N GLU A 252 -14.87 -1.03 9.89
CA GLU A 252 -16.34 -1.05 9.96
C GLU A 252 -17.03 -0.05 9.02
N HIS A 253 -16.33 1.01 8.62
CA HIS A 253 -16.86 2.00 7.67
C HIS A 253 -16.74 1.56 6.21
N PHE A 254 -16.04 0.45 5.96
CA PHE A 254 -15.77 -0.04 4.63
C PHE A 254 -16.44 -1.38 4.38
N LYS A 255 -17.06 -1.51 3.21
CA LYS A 255 -17.61 -2.80 2.80
C LYS A 255 -16.48 -3.69 2.32
N GLU A 256 -16.25 -4.80 3.01
CA GLU A 256 -15.27 -5.78 2.58
C GLU A 256 -15.75 -6.53 1.33
N ARG A 257 -14.92 -6.61 0.28
CA ARG A 257 -15.19 -7.47 -0.88
C ARG A 257 -15.02 -8.92 -0.48
N VAL A 258 -16.07 -9.72 -0.64
CA VAL A 258 -15.97 -11.16 -0.44
C VAL A 258 -15.11 -11.73 -1.56
N GLU A 259 -14.03 -12.41 -1.19
CA GLU A 259 -13.22 -13.18 -2.14
C GLU A 259 -14.13 -14.28 -2.70
N LYS A 260 -14.64 -14.08 -3.92
CA LYS A 260 -15.34 -15.15 -4.62
C LYS A 260 -14.30 -16.23 -4.82
N VAL A 261 -14.41 -17.32 -4.06
CA VAL A 261 -13.63 -18.54 -4.30
C VAL A 261 -13.85 -18.85 -5.77
N LYS A 262 -12.82 -18.62 -6.60
CA LYS A 262 -12.86 -19.05 -8.00
C LYS A 262 -13.14 -20.53 -7.90
N LYS A 263 -14.34 -20.98 -8.30
CA LYS A 263 -14.66 -22.39 -8.43
C LYS A 263 -13.47 -22.98 -9.16
N GLY A 264 -12.71 -23.83 -8.47
CA GLY A 264 -11.41 -24.25 -8.96
C GLY A 264 -11.56 -24.74 -10.39
N LYS A 265 -10.60 -24.40 -11.26
CA LYS A 265 -10.49 -25.09 -12.55
C LYS A 265 -10.67 -26.58 -12.27
N SER A 266 -11.52 -27.24 -13.07
CA SER A 266 -11.87 -28.67 -12.95
C SER A 266 -10.67 -29.50 -12.46
N LYS A 267 -10.88 -30.49 -11.58
CA LYS A 267 -9.84 -31.42 -11.09
C LYS A 267 -8.85 -31.82 -12.21
N ASN A 268 -9.37 -32.02 -13.42
CA ASN A 268 -8.62 -32.36 -14.62
C ASN A 268 -7.51 -31.37 -14.98
N THR A 269 -7.70 -30.06 -14.80
CA THR A 269 -6.69 -29.05 -15.13
C THR A 269 -5.54 -29.02 -14.12
N LYS A 270 -5.83 -29.25 -12.83
CA LYS A 270 -4.78 -29.38 -11.79
C LYS A 270 -3.96 -30.67 -11.99
N GLU A 271 -4.63 -31.77 -12.32
CA GLU A 271 -3.98 -33.05 -12.67
C GLU A 271 -3.03 -32.88 -13.87
N GLN A 272 -3.49 -32.19 -14.92
CA GLN A 272 -2.69 -31.92 -16.12
C GLN A 272 -1.49 -31.00 -15.86
N GLU A 273 -1.64 -29.96 -15.03
CA GLU A 273 -0.52 -29.08 -14.65
C GLU A 273 0.51 -29.83 -13.78
N LYS A 274 0.06 -30.70 -12.87
CA LYS A 274 0.94 -31.57 -12.07
C LYS A 274 1.71 -32.57 -12.95
N GLN A 275 1.02 -33.20 -13.92
CA GLN A 275 1.65 -34.10 -14.89
C GLN A 275 2.67 -33.35 -15.78
N LYS A 276 2.36 -32.13 -16.24
CA LYS A 276 3.31 -31.30 -16.99
C LYS A 276 4.56 -30.95 -16.17
N LYS A 277 4.40 -30.57 -14.90
CA LYS A 277 5.54 -30.30 -14.01
C LYS A 277 6.39 -31.55 -13.77
N GLN A 278 5.76 -32.70 -13.54
CA GLN A 278 6.50 -33.96 -13.38
C GLN A 278 7.23 -34.38 -14.65
N LYS A 279 6.64 -34.14 -15.84
CA LYS A 279 7.30 -34.38 -17.12
C LYS A 279 8.52 -33.47 -17.30
N LEU A 280 8.38 -32.16 -17.04
CA LEU A 280 9.49 -31.20 -17.08
C LEU A 280 10.60 -31.54 -16.08
N GLN A 281 10.26 -32.04 -14.88
CA GLN A 281 11.24 -32.50 -13.90
C GLN A 281 11.96 -33.78 -14.33
N ARG A 282 11.29 -34.70 -15.04
CA ARG A 282 11.91 -35.91 -15.61
C ARG A 282 12.78 -35.60 -16.83
N GLU A 283 12.44 -34.58 -17.60
CA GLU A 283 13.21 -34.12 -18.77
C GLU A 283 14.43 -33.26 -18.38
N PHE A 284 14.56 -32.89 -17.09
CA PHE A 284 15.72 -32.19 -16.57
C PHE A 284 16.90 -33.17 -16.41
N LEU A 285 17.67 -33.33 -17.48
CA LEU A 285 18.93 -34.07 -17.47
C LEU A 285 19.96 -33.29 -16.65
N ALA A 286 20.24 -33.74 -15.43
CA ALA A 286 21.39 -33.30 -14.68
C ALA A 286 22.66 -33.80 -15.41
N LEU A 287 23.43 -32.88 -15.98
CA LEU A 287 24.79 -33.20 -16.44
C LEU A 287 25.64 -33.55 -15.22
N ASP A 288 26.41 -34.64 -15.32
CA ASP A 288 27.30 -35.06 -14.24
C ASP A 288 28.28 -33.95 -13.88
N ARG A 289 28.40 -33.72 -12.58
CA ARG A 289 29.32 -32.72 -12.02
C ARG A 289 30.75 -33.14 -12.37
N PRO A 290 31.59 -32.26 -12.93
CA PRO A 290 32.98 -32.61 -13.20
C PRO A 290 33.67 -32.97 -11.88
N MET A 291 34.26 -34.17 -11.82
CA MET A 291 34.97 -34.66 -10.64
C MET A 291 36.18 -33.76 -10.36
N GLN A 292 36.36 -33.37 -9.10
CA GLN A 292 37.61 -32.82 -8.55
C GLN A 292 38.53 -33.97 -8.14
#